data_AF-A0A961KIM7-F1
#
_entry.id   AF-A0A961KIM7-F1
#
_cell.length_a   1.000
_cell.length_b   1.000
_cell.length_c   1.000
_cell.angle_alpha   90.00
_cell.angle_beta   90.00
_cell.angle_gamma   90.00
#
_symmetry.space_group_name_H-M   'P 1'
#
loop_
_entity.id
_entity.type
_entity.pdbx_description
1 polymer ?
#
loop_
_entity_poly.entity_id
_entity_poly.type
_entity_poly.pdbx_seq_one_letter_code
_entity_poly.pdbx_strand_id
1 'polypeptide(L)'
;MYRKLLAAVLGAWALGGDATLAGDTPAPFADFQARRVKPPAPGTARRITVQIEPQPETVPVPEASDSALPDSAVAPIGHYAWFWDKVSPELAQSRPGRLNDALQALAASGQVRAPRLQALQDIARARGIPILKSTVGTRVSPALVLAMISVESAGRPDAVSSAGATGLMQLMPDTAARFGVSDSLLPEQNIAGGVKYLDWLMREFAGDPILVLAGYNAGEGSVREHRGVPPFAETRDYVPRVLAAFQVARGLCMTPPELISDGCVFAALN
;
A
#
# COMPACT_ATOMS: atom_id res chain seq x y z
N MET A 1 19.92 26.15 61.74
CA MET A 1 20.17 25.07 62.72
C MET A 1 18.85 24.35 63.00
N TYR A 2 18.52 23.28 62.27
CA TYR A 2 17.54 22.28 62.70
C TYR A 2 17.90 20.94 62.05
N ARG A 3 18.15 19.96 62.91
CA ARG A 3 18.64 18.59 62.68
C ARG A 3 17.42 17.66 62.64
N LYS A 4 17.22 16.85 61.59
CA LYS A 4 16.46 15.56 61.60
C LYS A 4 16.95 14.73 60.40
N LEU A 5 17.75 13.69 60.58
CA LEU A 5 17.50 12.32 61.10
C LEU A 5 17.33 11.31 59.94
N LEU A 6 18.44 10.62 59.65
CA LEU A 6 18.46 9.30 59.02
C LEU A 6 17.79 8.28 59.96
N ALA A 7 16.96 7.42 59.41
CA ALA A 7 16.68 6.10 59.98
C ALA A 7 16.42 5.11 58.84
N ALA A 8 17.36 4.17 58.70
CA ALA A 8 17.20 2.95 57.94
C ALA A 8 16.40 1.94 58.78
N VAL A 9 15.51 1.18 58.15
CA VAL A 9 15.00 -0.09 58.69
C VAL A 9 14.99 -1.13 57.57
N LEU A 10 15.71 -2.23 57.84
CA LEU A 10 15.80 -3.47 57.10
C LEU A 10 14.73 -4.46 57.59
N GLY A 11 14.29 -5.34 56.68
CA GLY A 11 13.69 -6.66 56.96
C GLY A 11 12.15 -6.68 56.97
N ALA A 12 11.45 -7.75 56.57
CA ALA A 12 11.82 -9.04 55.97
C ALA A 12 10.53 -9.65 55.35
N TRP A 13 10.71 -10.72 54.58
CA TRP A 13 9.73 -11.41 53.75
C TRP A 13 8.53 -12.02 54.50
N ALA A 14 7.37 -12.02 53.84
CA ALA A 14 6.37 -13.10 53.94
C ALA A 14 5.54 -13.19 52.64
N LEU A 15 5.27 -14.44 52.24
CA LEU A 15 4.67 -14.92 51.01
C LEU A 15 3.14 -14.74 50.97
N GLY A 16 2.60 -14.73 49.75
CA GLY A 16 1.30 -15.35 49.48
C GLY A 16 0.25 -14.42 48.90
N GLY A 17 -0.11 -14.63 47.63
CA GLY A 17 -1.29 -14.05 47.01
C GLY A 17 -1.17 -13.98 45.50
N ASP A 18 -1.41 -15.10 44.82
CA ASP A 18 -1.54 -15.17 43.36
C ASP A 18 -2.64 -14.20 42.89
N ALA A 19 -2.24 -13.12 42.22
CA ALA A 19 -3.13 -12.27 41.45
C ALA A 19 -3.40 -12.98 40.12
N THR A 20 -4.53 -13.69 40.03
CA THR A 20 -5.02 -14.25 38.78
C THR A 20 -5.31 -13.12 37.79
N LEU A 21 -4.50 -13.02 36.74
CA LEU A 21 -4.76 -12.24 35.54
C LEU A 21 -5.97 -12.85 34.80
N ALA A 22 -7.12 -12.20 34.88
CA ALA A 22 -8.26 -12.51 34.00
C ALA A 22 -7.96 -11.96 32.60
N GLY A 23 -7.40 -12.79 31.73
CA GLY A 23 -7.38 -12.55 30.30
C GLY A 23 -8.73 -12.92 29.69
N ASP A 24 -9.30 -12.03 28.88
CA ASP A 24 -10.47 -12.36 28.05
C ASP A 24 -10.10 -13.46 27.05
N THR A 25 -10.57 -14.68 27.32
CA THR A 25 -10.47 -15.82 26.41
C THR A 25 -11.35 -15.56 25.19
N PRO A 26 -10.90 -15.81 23.95
CA PRO A 26 -11.77 -15.76 22.77
C PRO A 26 -12.89 -16.79 22.90
N ALA A 27 -14.08 -16.45 22.40
CA ALA A 27 -15.22 -17.36 22.41
C ALA A 27 -14.88 -18.71 21.73
N PRO A 28 -15.35 -19.84 22.28
CA PRO A 28 -15.10 -21.16 21.69
C PRO A 28 -15.75 -21.29 20.31
N PHE A 29 -15.11 -22.05 19.42
CA PHE A 29 -15.60 -22.35 18.09
C PHE A 29 -16.93 -23.11 18.14
N ALA A 30 -17.78 -22.94 17.12
CA ALA A 30 -19.05 -23.65 17.01
C ALA A 30 -18.86 -25.18 16.88
N ASP A 31 -19.78 -25.95 17.49
CA ASP A 31 -19.73 -27.42 17.50
C ASP A 31 -19.76 -28.01 16.09
N PHE A 32 -18.74 -28.81 15.78
CA PHE A 32 -18.63 -29.56 14.53
C PHE A 32 -19.33 -30.92 14.66
N GLN A 33 -20.39 -31.16 13.87
CA GLN A 33 -20.98 -32.50 13.75
C GLN A 33 -20.45 -33.23 12.52
N ALA A 34 -19.60 -34.24 12.72
CA ALA A 34 -19.17 -35.13 11.66
C ALA A 34 -20.32 -36.08 11.25
N ARG A 35 -20.88 -35.91 10.05
CA ARG A 35 -21.81 -36.89 9.47
C ARG A 35 -21.02 -38.04 8.85
N ARG A 36 -21.19 -39.26 9.39
CA ARG A 36 -20.71 -40.49 8.75
C ARG A 36 -21.64 -40.89 7.62
N VAL A 37 -21.15 -40.85 6.39
CA VAL A 37 -21.85 -41.39 5.21
C VAL A 37 -21.47 -42.85 5.06
N LYS A 38 -22.47 -43.74 4.93
CA LYS A 38 -22.24 -45.17 4.68
C LYS A 38 -21.70 -45.38 3.25
N PRO A 39 -20.73 -46.28 3.04
CA PRO A 39 -20.31 -46.70 1.70
C PRO A 39 -21.48 -47.33 0.93
N PRO A 40 -21.54 -47.16 -0.40
CA PRO A 40 -22.56 -47.80 -1.24
C PRO A 40 -22.42 -49.33 -1.20
N ALA A 41 -23.56 -50.01 -1.33
CA ALA A 41 -23.65 -51.47 -1.25
C ALA A 41 -22.88 -52.18 -2.38
N PRO A 42 -22.37 -53.41 -2.15
CA PRO A 42 -21.65 -54.17 -3.16
C PRO A 42 -22.56 -54.47 -4.36
N GLY A 43 -22.13 -54.09 -5.57
CA GLY A 43 -22.85 -54.37 -6.83
C GLY A 43 -23.30 -53.15 -7.63
N THR A 44 -23.03 -51.91 -7.18
CA THR A 44 -23.30 -50.72 -8.02
C THR A 44 -22.24 -50.59 -9.12
N ALA A 45 -22.57 -51.01 -10.33
CA ALA A 45 -21.71 -50.91 -11.50
C ALA A 45 -21.48 -49.44 -11.89
N ARG A 46 -20.21 -48.99 -11.87
CA ARG A 46 -19.78 -47.76 -12.55
C ARG A 46 -19.46 -48.13 -14.00
N ARG A 47 -20.19 -47.57 -14.97
CA ARG A 47 -19.77 -47.58 -16.37
C ARG A 47 -18.63 -46.57 -16.53
N ILE A 48 -17.40 -47.03 -16.30
CA ILE A 48 -16.20 -46.34 -16.75
C ILE A 48 -15.74 -47.13 -17.98
N THR A 49 -16.01 -46.59 -19.16
CA THR A 49 -15.46 -47.11 -20.40
C THR A 49 -13.98 -46.77 -20.41
N VAL A 50 -13.13 -47.72 -20.03
CA VAL A 50 -11.69 -47.64 -20.23
C VAL A 50 -11.43 -47.94 -21.70
N GLN A 51 -11.19 -46.92 -22.52
CA GLN A 51 -10.54 -47.11 -23.80
C GLN A 51 -9.03 -47.17 -23.54
N ILE A 52 -8.43 -48.31 -23.89
CA ILE A 52 -6.98 -48.49 -23.94
C ILE A 52 -6.57 -48.16 -25.37
N GLU A 53 -6.01 -46.97 -25.58
CA GLU A 53 -5.34 -46.65 -26.84
C GLU A 53 -3.93 -47.28 -26.84
N PRO A 54 -3.51 -47.90 -27.96
CA PRO A 54 -2.17 -48.48 -28.08
C PRO A 54 -1.11 -47.37 -28.11
N GLN A 55 -0.01 -47.58 -27.37
CA GLN A 55 1.13 -46.67 -27.33
C GLN A 55 1.75 -46.49 -28.73
N PRO A 56 2.05 -45.25 -29.15
CA PRO A 56 2.78 -45.02 -30.39
C PRO A 56 4.28 -45.32 -30.22
N GLU A 57 4.84 -45.92 -31.27
CA GLU A 57 6.26 -46.25 -31.44
C GLU A 57 7.15 -45.01 -31.34
N THR A 58 8.34 -45.20 -30.74
CA THR A 58 9.35 -44.15 -30.54
C THR A 58 9.97 -43.73 -31.87
N VAL A 59 9.59 -42.54 -32.36
CA VAL A 59 10.31 -41.82 -33.41
C VAL A 59 11.51 -41.10 -32.77
N PRO A 60 12.72 -41.08 -33.37
CA PRO A 60 13.85 -40.35 -32.83
C PRO A 60 13.54 -38.84 -32.82
N VAL A 61 13.64 -38.23 -31.65
CA VAL A 61 13.54 -36.78 -31.46
C VAL A 61 14.78 -36.14 -32.12
N PRO A 62 14.64 -35.21 -33.08
CA PRO A 62 15.77 -34.40 -33.50
C PRO A 62 16.23 -33.57 -32.30
N GLU A 63 17.54 -33.56 -32.02
CA GLU A 63 18.13 -32.70 -30.99
C GLU A 63 17.56 -31.29 -31.10
N ALA A 64 16.92 -30.83 -30.02
CA ALA A 64 16.41 -29.49 -29.92
C ALA A 64 17.60 -28.53 -30.07
N SER A 65 17.68 -27.87 -31.21
CA SER A 65 18.51 -26.71 -31.37
C SER A 65 18.03 -25.66 -30.38
N ASP A 66 18.96 -25.11 -29.59
CA ASP A 66 18.80 -23.88 -28.82
C ASP A 66 18.46 -22.74 -29.80
N SER A 67 17.18 -22.68 -30.17
CA SER A 67 16.59 -21.49 -30.78
C SER A 67 15.97 -20.73 -29.64
N ALA A 68 16.73 -19.75 -29.14
CA ALA A 68 16.19 -18.70 -28.31
C ALA A 68 14.89 -18.20 -28.99
N LEU A 69 13.77 -18.36 -28.29
CA LEU A 69 12.52 -17.71 -28.67
C LEU A 69 12.84 -16.23 -28.91
N PRO A 70 12.45 -15.65 -30.05
CA PRO A 70 12.62 -14.22 -30.23
C PRO A 70 11.89 -13.52 -29.07
N ASP A 71 12.56 -12.55 -28.45
CA ASP A 71 12.01 -11.67 -27.42
C ASP A 71 10.61 -11.23 -27.87
N SER A 72 9.59 -11.89 -27.34
CA SER A 72 8.21 -11.52 -27.60
C SER A 72 8.01 -10.24 -26.82
N ALA A 73 8.08 -9.12 -27.51
CA ALA A 73 7.87 -7.80 -26.94
C ALA A 73 6.58 -7.83 -26.11
N VAL A 74 6.74 -7.81 -24.79
CA VAL A 74 5.61 -7.83 -23.85
C VAL A 74 4.75 -6.61 -24.16
N ALA A 75 3.45 -6.82 -24.36
CA ALA A 75 2.53 -5.74 -24.66
C ALA A 75 2.62 -4.65 -23.57
N PRO A 76 2.55 -3.36 -23.94
CA PRO A 76 2.66 -2.27 -22.98
C PRO A 76 1.56 -2.37 -21.92
N ILE A 77 1.95 -2.35 -20.65
CA ILE A 77 1.03 -2.43 -19.51
C ILE A 77 0.67 -1.02 -19.05
N GLY A 78 -0.61 -0.67 -19.14
CA GLY A 78 -1.13 0.64 -18.77
C GLY A 78 -0.91 1.72 -19.84
N HIS A 79 -1.58 2.86 -19.66
CA HIS A 79 -1.46 4.02 -20.54
C HIS A 79 -0.07 4.67 -20.52
N TYR A 80 0.64 4.55 -19.40
CA TYR A 80 1.96 5.15 -19.20
C TYR A 80 3.09 4.12 -19.25
N ALA A 81 2.98 3.09 -20.10
CA ALA A 81 4.01 2.06 -20.26
C ALA A 81 5.41 2.65 -20.50
N TRP A 82 5.51 3.73 -21.29
CA TRP A 82 6.77 4.45 -21.57
C TRP A 82 7.51 4.95 -20.31
N PHE A 83 6.80 5.21 -19.21
CA PHE A 83 7.40 5.67 -17.96
C PHE A 83 8.33 4.59 -17.38
N TRP A 84 7.94 3.32 -17.52
CA TRP A 84 8.66 2.18 -16.99
C TRP A 84 9.93 1.83 -17.80
N ASP A 85 10.09 2.39 -19.01
CA ASP A 85 11.34 2.34 -19.77
C ASP A 85 12.40 3.29 -19.20
N LYS A 86 11.98 4.29 -18.41
CA LYS A 86 12.86 5.31 -17.80
C LYS A 86 13.08 5.10 -16.32
N VAL A 87 12.07 4.56 -15.64
CA VAL A 87 12.10 4.28 -14.21
C VAL A 87 11.84 2.80 -14.01
N SER A 88 12.87 2.05 -13.57
CA SER A 88 12.72 0.62 -13.30
C SER A 88 11.55 0.38 -12.34
N PRO A 89 10.73 -0.68 -12.48
CA PRO A 89 9.72 -1.05 -11.49
C PRO A 89 10.25 -1.94 -10.36
N GLU A 90 11.49 -2.40 -10.45
CA GLU A 90 12.00 -3.49 -9.62
C GLU A 90 12.36 -3.04 -8.20
N LEU A 91 12.11 -3.92 -7.24
CA LEU A 91 12.53 -3.77 -5.85
C LEU A 91 14.05 -3.78 -5.72
N ALA A 92 14.75 -4.54 -6.55
CA ALA A 92 16.21 -4.64 -6.52
C ALA A 92 16.91 -3.30 -6.88
N GLN A 93 16.22 -2.44 -7.62
CA GLN A 93 16.70 -1.11 -8.00
C GLN A 93 16.24 -0.02 -7.03
N SER A 94 15.73 -0.41 -5.86
CA SER A 94 15.16 0.52 -4.90
C SER A 94 16.22 1.48 -4.35
N ARG A 95 15.90 2.77 -4.39
CA ARG A 95 16.73 3.84 -3.82
C ARG A 95 15.91 5.12 -3.64
N PRO A 96 16.20 5.95 -2.61
CA PRO A 96 15.49 7.21 -2.39
C PRO A 96 15.55 8.18 -3.60
N GLY A 97 16.65 8.16 -4.37
CA GLY A 97 16.88 9.08 -5.49
C GLY A 97 15.97 8.90 -6.71
N ARG A 98 15.18 7.81 -6.78
CA ARG A 98 14.27 7.55 -7.93
C ARG A 98 13.19 8.62 -8.12
N LEU A 99 12.93 9.44 -7.10
CA LEU A 99 11.99 10.55 -7.24
C LEU A 99 12.43 11.53 -8.32
N ASN A 100 13.70 11.95 -8.28
CA ASN A 100 14.20 12.95 -9.23
C ASN A 100 14.20 12.39 -10.65
N ASP A 101 14.66 11.16 -10.83
CA ASP A 101 14.63 10.45 -12.11
C ASP A 101 13.20 10.40 -12.68
N ALA A 102 12.22 10.05 -11.84
CA ALA A 102 10.83 9.95 -12.24
C ALA A 102 10.21 11.32 -12.59
N LEU A 103 10.47 12.36 -11.79
CA LEU A 103 9.97 13.70 -12.06
C LEU A 103 10.57 14.29 -13.34
N GLN A 104 11.85 14.03 -13.61
CA GLN A 104 12.51 14.42 -14.87
C GLN A 104 11.91 13.68 -16.07
N ALA A 105 11.66 12.38 -15.96
CA ALA A 105 11.02 11.60 -17.01
C ALA A 105 9.60 12.12 -17.34
N LEU A 106 8.82 12.48 -16.30
CA LEU A 106 7.50 13.08 -16.46
C LEU A 106 7.55 14.46 -17.12
N ALA A 107 8.48 15.32 -16.68
CA ALA A 107 8.64 16.65 -17.23
C ALA A 107 9.08 16.63 -18.71
N ALA A 108 9.95 15.69 -19.08
CA ALA A 108 10.44 15.55 -20.45
C ALA A 108 9.37 15.04 -21.42
N SER A 109 8.43 14.21 -20.97
CA SER A 109 7.40 13.65 -21.84
C SER A 109 6.20 14.57 -22.02
N GLY A 110 5.76 15.25 -20.96
CA GLY A 110 4.52 16.03 -20.96
C GLY A 110 3.24 15.20 -21.17
N GLN A 111 3.32 13.86 -21.11
CA GLN A 111 2.21 12.96 -21.48
C GLN A 111 1.27 12.63 -20.30
N VAL A 112 1.71 12.84 -19.06
CA VAL A 112 0.87 12.57 -17.87
C VAL A 112 0.15 13.84 -17.46
N ARG A 113 -1.18 13.79 -17.44
CA ARG A 113 -2.00 14.92 -17.04
C ARG A 113 -1.96 15.08 -15.52
N ALA A 114 -1.41 16.20 -15.05
CA ALA A 114 -1.45 16.59 -13.65
C ALA A 114 -2.77 17.34 -13.30
N PRO A 115 -3.19 17.34 -12.03
CA PRO A 115 -4.23 18.24 -11.53
C PRO A 115 -3.89 19.70 -11.78
N ARG A 116 -4.92 20.53 -11.99
CA ARG A 116 -4.76 21.98 -12.11
C ARG A 116 -4.29 22.56 -10.78
N LEU A 117 -3.43 23.58 -10.82
CA LEU A 117 -2.94 24.28 -9.63
C LEU A 117 -4.10 24.75 -8.72
N GLN A 118 -5.14 25.34 -9.32
CA GLN A 118 -6.32 25.79 -8.58
C GLN A 118 -6.99 24.65 -7.80
N ALA A 119 -7.11 23.45 -8.39
CA ALA A 119 -7.74 22.32 -7.72
C ALA A 119 -6.94 21.88 -6.49
N LEU A 120 -5.60 21.87 -6.57
CA LEU A 120 -4.76 21.58 -5.41
C LEU A 120 -4.81 22.68 -4.36
N GLN A 121 -4.91 23.96 -4.76
CA GLN A 121 -5.12 25.07 -3.83
C GLN A 121 -6.45 24.95 -3.08
N ASP A 122 -7.52 24.54 -3.77
CA ASP A 122 -8.84 24.36 -3.16
C ASP A 122 -8.82 23.22 -2.13
N ILE A 123 -8.20 22.08 -2.47
CA ILE A 123 -8.00 20.97 -1.52
C ILE A 123 -7.12 21.42 -0.35
N ALA A 124 -6.03 22.13 -0.60
CA ALA A 124 -5.13 22.62 0.44
C ALA A 124 -5.83 23.60 1.40
N ARG A 125 -6.69 24.49 0.90
CA ARG A 125 -7.50 25.38 1.76
C ARG A 125 -8.50 24.59 2.60
N ALA A 126 -9.16 23.59 2.02
CA ALA A 126 -10.17 22.81 2.73
C ALA A 126 -9.57 21.80 3.73
N ARG A 127 -8.40 21.22 3.42
CA ARG A 127 -7.82 20.06 4.12
C ARG A 127 -6.39 20.26 4.60
N GLY A 128 -5.81 21.44 4.44
CA GLY A 128 -4.42 21.71 4.79
C GLY A 128 -4.12 21.48 6.28
N ILE A 129 -5.01 21.92 7.17
CA ILE A 129 -4.84 21.69 8.62
C ILE A 129 -4.81 20.20 8.98
N PRO A 130 -5.80 19.36 8.61
CA PRO A 130 -5.74 17.93 8.91
C PRO A 130 -4.56 17.21 8.22
N ILE A 131 -4.17 17.62 7.01
CA ILE A 131 -2.96 17.09 6.34
C ILE A 131 -1.70 17.40 7.16
N LEU A 132 -1.50 18.67 7.53
CA LEU A 132 -0.33 19.10 8.32
C LEU A 132 -0.31 18.39 9.68
N LYS A 133 -1.43 18.37 10.41
CA LYS A 133 -1.52 17.69 11.71
C LYS A 133 -1.20 16.20 11.63
N SER A 134 -1.66 15.52 10.58
CA SER A 134 -1.47 14.06 10.44
C SER A 134 -0.05 13.67 10.06
N THR A 135 0.71 14.59 9.43
CA THR A 135 2.07 14.34 8.94
C THR A 135 3.16 14.73 9.94
N VAL A 136 2.82 15.48 11.01
CA VAL A 136 3.79 15.79 12.08
C VAL A 136 4.35 14.50 12.69
N GLY A 137 5.68 14.39 12.75
CA GLY A 137 6.37 13.25 13.34
C GLY A 137 6.40 11.98 12.48
N THR A 138 5.93 12.05 11.23
CA THR A 138 6.00 10.94 10.26
C THR A 138 7.05 11.21 9.18
N ARG A 139 7.30 10.23 8.31
CA ARG A 139 8.15 10.42 7.11
C ARG A 139 7.31 10.73 5.87
N VAL A 140 6.17 11.39 6.01
CA VAL A 140 5.24 11.64 4.90
C VAL A 140 5.14 13.13 4.64
N SER A 141 5.49 13.56 3.43
CA SER A 141 5.35 14.97 3.05
C SER A 141 3.88 15.39 2.98
N PRO A 142 3.49 16.55 3.55
CA PRO A 142 2.18 17.15 3.32
C PRO A 142 1.84 17.30 1.83
N ALA A 143 2.83 17.61 0.99
CA ALA A 143 2.65 17.70 -0.46
C ALA A 143 2.31 16.35 -1.09
N LEU A 144 2.87 15.25 -0.59
CA LEU A 144 2.52 13.90 -1.04
C LEU A 144 1.06 13.59 -0.71
N VAL A 145 0.62 13.87 0.51
CA VAL A 145 -0.76 13.64 0.93
C VAL A 145 -1.74 14.45 0.08
N LEU A 146 -1.42 15.72 -0.18
CA LEU A 146 -2.22 16.58 -1.05
C LEU A 146 -2.32 16.01 -2.49
N ALA A 147 -1.20 15.56 -3.04
CA ALA A 147 -1.15 14.93 -4.35
C ALA A 147 -2.00 13.65 -4.40
N MET A 148 -1.88 12.79 -3.39
CA MET A 148 -2.67 11.57 -3.30
C MET A 148 -4.17 11.85 -3.20
N ILE A 149 -4.61 12.74 -2.31
CA ILE A 149 -6.04 13.12 -2.20
C ILE A 149 -6.59 13.59 -3.56
N SER A 150 -5.80 14.35 -4.32
CA SER A 150 -6.22 14.84 -5.63
C SER A 150 -6.42 13.72 -6.67
N VAL A 151 -5.60 12.66 -6.60
CA VAL A 151 -5.67 11.51 -7.51
C VAL A 151 -6.73 10.51 -7.07
N GLU A 152 -6.87 10.28 -5.76
CA GLU A 152 -7.78 9.30 -5.18
C GLU A 152 -9.25 9.73 -5.23
N SER A 153 -9.53 10.97 -4.82
CA SER A 153 -10.91 11.42 -4.63
C SER A 153 -11.22 12.76 -5.30
N ALA A 154 -10.22 13.41 -5.91
CA ALA A 154 -10.29 14.81 -6.34
C ALA A 154 -10.72 15.76 -5.20
N GLY A 155 -10.43 15.41 -3.95
CA GLY A 155 -10.81 16.19 -2.76
C GLY A 155 -12.22 15.92 -2.23
N ARG A 156 -12.94 14.92 -2.76
CA ARG A 156 -14.31 14.57 -2.31
C ARG A 156 -14.28 13.64 -1.09
N PRO A 157 -14.76 14.08 0.08
CA PRO A 157 -14.73 13.25 1.29
C PRO A 157 -15.75 12.11 1.28
N ASP A 158 -16.75 12.18 0.41
CA ASP A 158 -17.82 11.21 0.22
C ASP A 158 -17.55 10.22 -0.92
N ALA A 159 -16.34 10.21 -1.48
CA ALA A 159 -15.97 9.30 -2.57
C ALA A 159 -15.97 7.84 -2.11
N VAL A 160 -16.64 6.98 -2.88
CA VAL A 160 -16.64 5.52 -2.71
C VAL A 160 -16.34 4.86 -4.05
N SER A 161 -15.31 4.02 -4.13
CA SER A 161 -14.98 3.26 -5.33
C SER A 161 -15.89 2.04 -5.50
N SER A 162 -15.90 1.46 -6.70
CA SER A 162 -16.59 0.19 -6.96
C SER A 162 -16.04 -0.99 -6.14
N ALA A 163 -14.79 -0.91 -5.70
CA ALA A 163 -14.14 -1.90 -4.84
C ALA A 163 -14.40 -1.64 -3.34
N GLY A 164 -15.02 -0.52 -2.98
CA GLY A 164 -15.31 -0.15 -1.58
C GLY A 164 -14.27 0.75 -0.91
N ALA A 165 -13.26 1.22 -1.64
CA ALA A 165 -12.33 2.22 -1.13
C ALA A 165 -13.09 3.53 -0.83
N THR A 166 -12.87 4.11 0.36
CA THR A 166 -13.73 5.19 0.87
C THR A 166 -12.95 6.41 1.32
N GLY A 167 -13.52 7.58 1.07
CA GLY A 167 -13.05 8.86 1.60
C GLY A 167 -11.96 9.53 0.76
N LEU A 168 -11.35 10.57 1.35
CA LEU A 168 -10.38 11.44 0.68
C LEU A 168 -9.15 10.71 0.12
N MET A 169 -8.64 9.74 0.89
CA MET A 169 -7.46 8.95 0.58
C MET A 169 -7.80 7.52 0.15
N GLN A 170 -9.08 7.25 -0.14
CA GLN A 170 -9.58 5.97 -0.68
C GLN A 170 -9.04 4.75 0.07
N LEU A 171 -9.31 4.68 1.38
CA LEU A 171 -8.91 3.53 2.19
C LEU A 171 -9.86 2.37 1.95
N MET A 172 -9.30 1.18 1.68
CA MET A 172 -10.05 -0.07 1.75
C MET A 172 -10.50 -0.34 3.21
N PRO A 173 -11.65 -0.99 3.45
CA PRO A 173 -12.17 -1.23 4.80
C PRO A 173 -11.16 -1.88 5.75
N ASP A 174 -10.44 -2.90 5.28
CA ASP A 174 -9.43 -3.59 6.10
C ASP A 174 -8.23 -2.69 6.43
N THR A 175 -7.81 -1.84 5.48
CA THR A 175 -6.76 -0.84 5.69
C THR A 175 -7.23 0.23 6.69
N ALA A 176 -8.46 0.73 6.54
CA ALA A 176 -9.06 1.68 7.46
C ALA A 176 -9.08 1.12 8.89
N ALA A 177 -9.54 -0.12 9.08
CA ALA A 177 -9.54 -0.79 10.37
C ALA A 177 -8.13 -0.94 10.95
N ARG A 178 -7.17 -1.42 10.14
CA ARG A 178 -5.77 -1.61 10.55
C ARG A 178 -5.11 -0.32 11.03
N PHE A 179 -5.47 0.83 10.44
CA PHE A 179 -4.87 2.13 10.77
C PHE A 179 -5.76 3.03 11.65
N GLY A 180 -6.79 2.44 12.28
CA GLY A 180 -7.58 3.08 13.33
C GLY A 180 -8.58 4.11 12.82
N VAL A 181 -9.14 3.90 11.64
CA VAL A 181 -10.23 4.70 11.06
C VAL A 181 -11.55 4.02 11.34
N SER A 182 -12.36 4.63 12.21
CA SER A 182 -13.72 4.15 12.52
C SER A 182 -14.76 4.60 11.50
N ASP A 183 -14.56 5.77 10.90
CA ASP A 183 -15.41 6.32 9.85
C ASP A 183 -14.54 6.93 8.74
N SER A 184 -14.55 6.29 7.57
CA SER A 184 -13.75 6.73 6.41
C SER A 184 -14.34 7.94 5.68
N LEU A 185 -15.58 8.34 5.97
CA LEU A 185 -16.20 9.54 5.41
C LEU A 185 -15.83 10.79 6.22
N LEU A 186 -15.32 10.63 7.45
CA LEU A 186 -14.77 11.75 8.24
C LEU A 186 -13.38 12.13 7.73
N PRO A 187 -13.22 13.35 7.17
CA PRO A 187 -11.95 13.79 6.56
C PRO A 187 -10.74 13.63 7.48
N GLU A 188 -10.87 14.00 8.76
CA GLU A 188 -9.79 13.96 9.73
C GLU A 188 -9.34 12.53 10.01
N GLN A 189 -10.28 11.60 10.16
CA GLN A 189 -9.95 10.19 10.40
C GLN A 189 -9.34 9.56 9.16
N ASN A 190 -9.94 9.79 7.99
CA ASN A 190 -9.47 9.23 6.73
C ASN A 190 -8.06 9.71 6.37
N ILE A 191 -7.78 11.01 6.52
CA ILE A 191 -6.43 11.57 6.31
C ILE A 191 -5.45 10.98 7.33
N ALA A 192 -5.81 10.94 8.62
CA ALA A 192 -4.91 10.40 9.65
C ALA A 192 -4.58 8.92 9.42
N GLY A 193 -5.57 8.11 9.03
CA GLY A 193 -5.37 6.70 8.68
C GLY A 193 -4.51 6.51 7.44
N GLY A 194 -4.79 7.26 6.37
CA GLY A 194 -4.00 7.20 5.14
C GLY A 194 -2.56 7.64 5.34
N VAL A 195 -2.31 8.66 6.17
CA VAL A 195 -0.94 9.07 6.52
C VAL A 195 -0.23 8.02 7.37
N LYS A 196 -0.91 7.36 8.32
CA LYS A 196 -0.31 6.23 9.05
C LYS A 196 0.05 5.06 8.12
N TYR A 197 -0.82 4.76 7.16
CA TYR A 197 -0.54 3.72 6.17
C TYR A 197 0.65 4.10 5.28
N LEU A 198 0.70 5.33 4.78
CA LEU A 198 1.85 5.85 4.04
C LEU A 198 3.14 5.79 4.86
N ASP A 199 3.12 6.22 6.12
CA ASP A 199 4.33 6.15 6.96
C ASP A 199 4.77 4.68 7.13
N TRP A 200 3.84 3.75 7.33
CA TRP A 200 4.16 2.34 7.36
C TRP A 200 4.82 1.86 6.04
N LEU A 201 4.28 2.24 4.88
CA LEU A 201 4.86 1.92 3.56
C LEU A 201 6.23 2.57 3.34
N MET A 202 6.42 3.82 3.77
CA MET A 202 7.72 4.50 3.73
C MET A 202 8.76 3.71 4.51
N ARG A 203 8.36 3.00 5.57
CA ARG A 203 9.22 2.15 6.42
C ARG A 203 9.52 0.85 5.68
N GLU A 204 8.49 0.20 5.16
CA GLU A 204 8.57 -1.04 4.40
C GLU A 204 9.50 -0.94 3.19
N PHE A 205 9.40 0.15 2.43
CA PHE A 205 10.13 0.33 1.18
C PHE A 205 11.27 1.36 1.28
N ALA A 206 11.81 1.57 2.47
CA ALA A 206 12.97 2.44 2.72
C ALA A 206 12.87 3.86 2.09
N GLY A 207 11.65 4.41 2.04
CA GLY A 207 11.37 5.73 1.46
C GLY A 207 11.39 5.79 -0.07
N ASP A 208 11.42 4.65 -0.77
CA ASP A 208 11.38 4.62 -2.23
C ASP A 208 9.99 5.05 -2.76
N PRO A 209 9.91 6.18 -3.49
CA PRO A 209 8.63 6.73 -3.91
C PRO A 209 7.84 5.80 -4.84
N ILE A 210 8.51 5.03 -5.67
CA ILE A 210 7.85 4.20 -6.66
C ILE A 210 7.15 3.02 -5.98
N LEU A 211 7.86 2.39 -5.04
CA LEU A 211 7.35 1.23 -4.32
C LEU A 211 6.34 1.61 -3.25
N VAL A 212 6.52 2.75 -2.57
CA VAL A 212 5.54 3.28 -1.62
C VAL A 212 4.21 3.55 -2.31
N LEU A 213 4.22 4.23 -3.46
CA LEU A 213 3.01 4.52 -4.22
C LEU A 213 2.37 3.25 -4.78
N ALA A 214 3.19 2.31 -5.28
CA ALA A 214 2.68 1.02 -5.75
C ALA A 214 2.05 0.22 -4.60
N GLY A 215 2.67 0.19 -3.43
CA GLY A 215 2.15 -0.50 -2.25
C GLY A 215 0.87 0.14 -1.74
N TYR A 216 0.73 1.47 -1.83
CA TYR A 216 -0.51 2.14 -1.45
C TYR A 216 -1.71 1.68 -2.31
N ASN A 217 -1.53 1.62 -3.63
CA ASN A 217 -2.59 1.24 -4.57
C ASN A 217 -2.81 -0.28 -4.66
N ALA A 218 -1.75 -1.08 -4.73
CA ALA A 218 -1.83 -2.53 -4.97
C ALA A 218 -1.70 -3.40 -3.72
N GLY A 219 -1.41 -2.79 -2.57
CA GLY A 219 -1.04 -3.48 -1.34
C GLY A 219 0.46 -3.85 -1.31
N GLU A 220 1.05 -3.81 -0.12
CA GLU A 220 2.47 -4.15 0.08
C GLU A 220 2.80 -5.61 -0.26
N GLY A 221 1.82 -6.52 -0.10
CA GLY A 221 1.98 -7.93 -0.37
C GLY A 221 2.25 -8.18 -1.85
N SER A 222 1.48 -7.52 -2.72
CA SER A 222 1.63 -7.57 -4.17
C SER A 222 3.01 -7.07 -4.61
N VAL A 223 3.51 -6.00 -3.99
CA VAL A 223 4.84 -5.46 -4.30
C VAL A 223 5.95 -6.44 -3.92
N ARG A 224 5.83 -7.11 -2.76
CA ARG A 224 6.79 -8.15 -2.35
C ARG A 224 6.75 -9.37 -3.25
N GLU A 225 5.56 -9.87 -3.55
CA GLU A 225 5.35 -11.05 -4.41
C GLU A 225 5.94 -10.83 -5.81
N HIS A 226 5.71 -9.66 -6.39
CA HIS A 226 6.21 -9.31 -7.72
C HIS A 226 7.64 -8.75 -7.71
N ARG A 227 8.27 -8.65 -6.53
CA ARG A 227 9.60 -8.06 -6.34
C ARG A 227 9.73 -6.68 -7.00
N GLY A 228 8.70 -5.85 -6.88
CA GLY A 228 8.59 -4.56 -7.56
C GLY A 228 7.14 -4.14 -7.78
N VAL A 229 6.93 -3.13 -8.63
CA VAL A 229 5.58 -2.70 -9.01
C VAL A 229 4.87 -3.83 -9.76
N PRO A 230 3.71 -4.31 -9.30
CA PRO A 230 3.02 -5.41 -9.98
C PRO A 230 2.60 -5.02 -11.40
N PRO A 231 2.40 -5.99 -12.31
CA PRO A 231 1.98 -5.75 -13.70
C PRO A 231 0.48 -5.43 -13.82
N PHE A 232 -0.08 -4.70 -12.84
CA PHE A 232 -1.47 -4.24 -12.88
C PHE A 232 -1.52 -2.90 -13.61
N ALA A 233 -2.30 -2.81 -14.69
CA ALA A 233 -2.42 -1.58 -15.47
C ALA A 233 -2.80 -0.38 -14.59
N GLU A 234 -3.72 -0.56 -13.65
CA GLU A 234 -4.12 0.48 -12.70
C GLU A 234 -2.93 1.02 -11.89
N THR A 235 -2.15 0.13 -11.27
CA THR A 235 -0.98 0.51 -10.45
C THR A 235 0.13 1.12 -11.29
N ARG A 236 0.36 0.57 -12.48
CA ARG A 236 1.34 1.07 -13.45
C ARG A 236 0.99 2.46 -13.96
N ASP A 237 -0.29 2.80 -14.00
CA ASP A 237 -0.74 4.15 -14.31
C ASP A 237 -0.89 5.06 -13.09
N TYR A 238 -1.11 4.48 -11.91
CA TYR A 238 -1.28 5.21 -10.66
C TYR A 238 -0.02 5.95 -10.23
N VAL A 239 1.13 5.26 -10.22
CA VAL A 239 2.41 5.84 -9.79
C VAL A 239 2.75 7.13 -10.56
N PRO A 240 2.81 7.14 -11.91
CA PRO A 240 3.13 8.37 -12.64
C PRO A 240 2.08 9.47 -12.44
N ARG A 241 0.79 9.14 -12.27
CA ARG A 241 -0.25 10.15 -11.96
C ARG A 241 -0.02 10.84 -10.62
N VAL A 242 0.29 10.08 -9.56
CA VAL A 242 0.57 10.68 -8.24
C VAL A 242 1.86 11.50 -8.27
N LEU A 243 2.90 11.04 -8.97
CA LEU A 243 4.14 11.81 -9.11
C LEU A 243 3.93 13.11 -9.90
N ALA A 244 3.11 13.09 -10.96
CA ALA A 244 2.72 14.29 -11.69
C ALA A 244 1.93 15.26 -10.79
N ALA A 245 1.01 14.73 -9.95
CA ALA A 245 0.31 15.54 -8.96
C ALA A 245 1.24 16.10 -7.88
N PHE A 246 2.23 15.32 -7.43
CA PHE A 246 3.24 15.73 -6.46
C PHE A 246 4.11 16.88 -7.00
N GLN A 247 4.46 16.86 -8.29
CA GLN A 247 5.20 17.95 -8.93
C GLN A 247 4.46 19.29 -8.83
N VAL A 248 3.14 19.28 -8.94
CA VAL A 248 2.32 20.50 -8.76
C VAL A 248 2.15 20.83 -7.27
N ALA A 249 1.87 19.82 -6.43
CA ALA A 249 1.64 20.00 -5.00
C ALA A 249 2.88 20.56 -4.26
N ARG A 250 4.09 20.11 -4.61
CA ARG A 250 5.33 20.61 -4.00
C ARG A 250 5.59 22.08 -4.30
N GLY A 251 5.05 22.61 -5.41
CA GLY A 251 5.10 24.03 -5.75
C GLY A 251 4.18 24.92 -4.89
N LEU A 252 3.24 24.31 -4.14
CA LEU A 252 2.42 25.03 -3.16
C LEU A 252 3.10 25.18 -1.80
N CYS A 253 4.26 24.55 -1.60
CA CYS A 253 5.02 24.64 -0.37
C CYS A 253 5.88 25.91 -0.34
N MET A 254 6.02 26.55 0.82
CA MET A 254 6.94 27.68 1.01
C MET A 254 8.38 27.33 0.63
N THR A 255 8.78 26.08 0.90
CA THR A 255 10.01 25.47 0.41
C THR A 255 9.63 24.17 -0.28
N PRO A 256 9.86 24.03 -1.60
CA PRO A 256 9.50 22.82 -2.32
C PRO A 256 10.28 21.60 -1.81
N PRO A 257 9.61 20.55 -1.28
CA PRO A 257 10.27 19.34 -0.77
C PRO A 257 11.04 18.61 -1.87
N GLU A 258 12.27 18.15 -1.62
CA GLU A 258 13.09 17.40 -2.59
C GLU A 258 12.78 15.90 -2.59
N LEU A 259 12.38 15.36 -1.44
CA LEU A 259 11.93 14.00 -1.23
C LEU A 259 10.44 13.96 -0.88
N ILE A 260 9.79 12.83 -1.14
CA ILE A 260 8.39 12.59 -0.69
C ILE A 260 8.26 12.46 0.85
N SER A 261 9.37 12.47 1.57
CA SER A 261 9.45 12.52 3.04
C SER A 261 9.65 13.92 3.60
N ASP A 262 9.98 14.90 2.77
CA ASP A 262 10.36 16.23 3.26
C ASP A 262 9.12 17.03 3.72
N GLY A 263 9.33 17.83 4.75
CA GLY A 263 8.30 18.72 5.28
C GLY A 263 7.81 19.72 4.23
N CYS A 264 6.56 20.16 4.38
CA CYS A 264 5.96 21.18 3.53
C CYS A 264 4.99 22.02 4.36
N VAL A 265 5.17 23.35 4.31
CA VAL A 265 4.16 24.30 4.79
C VAL A 265 3.49 24.91 3.58
N PHE A 266 2.17 24.77 3.44
CA PHE A 266 1.45 25.29 2.28
C PHE A 266 1.38 26.81 2.32
N ALA A 267 1.81 27.47 1.25
CA ALA A 267 1.73 28.93 1.09
C ALA A 267 0.28 29.44 1.00
N ALA A 268 -0.66 28.57 0.63
CA ALA A 268 -2.09 28.89 0.46
C ALA A 268 -2.91 28.93 1.76
N LEU A 269 -2.28 28.75 2.93
CA LEU A 269 -2.94 28.81 4.24
C LEU A 269 -2.78 30.16 4.96
N ASN A 270 -2.13 31.13 4.31
CA ASN A 270 -1.98 32.50 4.79
C ASN A 270 -3.06 33.43 4.23
#